data_AF-A0A8D8CES4-F1
#
_entry.id   AF-A0A8D8CES4-F1
#
_cell.length_a   1.000
_cell.length_b   1.000
_cell.length_c   1.000
_cell.angle_alpha   90.00
_cell.angle_beta   90.00
_cell.angle_gamma   90.00
#
_symmetry.space_group_name_H-M   'P 1'
#
loop_
_entity.id
_entity.type
_entity.pdbx_description
1 polymer ?
#
loop_
_entity_poly.entity_id
_entity_poly.type
_entity_poly.pdbx_seq_one_letter_code
_entity_poly.pdbx_strand_id
1 'polypeptide(L)'
;MTSVMRIEDAEVAAENQEQYLRGLTKTFTGIEKPLKDAPQCGTLTELIAELHRVFAEDRVNIEYVNHLMMSYKSNAAEWRKFAKFDRYRYTRNLVDAGNGKFNLMLLCWNEGHASAIHDHADSHCFMKMLKGELTEVRYAWPKD
;
A
#
# COMPACT_ATOMS: atom_id res chain seq x y z
N MET A 1 -27.68 11.36 28.02
CA MET A 1 -27.36 9.92 28.02
C MET A 1 -26.08 9.72 27.23
N THR A 2 -24.94 9.67 27.90
CA THR A 2 -23.66 9.34 27.27
C THR A 2 -23.60 7.82 27.23
N SER A 3 -23.83 7.23 26.06
CA SER A 3 -23.68 5.78 25.90
C SER A 3 -22.18 5.48 25.98
N VAL A 4 -21.75 4.90 27.09
CA VAL A 4 -20.39 4.36 27.23
C VAL A 4 -20.31 3.17 26.28
N MET A 5 -19.59 3.34 25.17
CA MET A 5 -19.26 2.23 24.28
C MET A 5 -18.41 1.24 25.10
N ARG A 6 -18.90 0.02 25.33
CA ARG A 6 -18.18 -0.96 26.15
C ARG A 6 -16.92 -1.39 25.39
N ILE A 7 -15.84 -1.64 26.13
CA ILE A 7 -14.54 -2.08 25.57
C ILE A 7 -14.73 -3.35 24.70
N GLU A 8 -15.60 -4.26 25.13
CA GLU A 8 -15.96 -5.48 24.40
C GLU A 8 -16.58 -5.20 23.01
N ASP A 9 -17.38 -4.13 22.87
CA ASP A 9 -18.01 -3.78 21.58
C ASP A 9 -16.98 -3.25 20.57
N ALA A 10 -15.95 -2.56 21.06
CA ALA A 10 -14.87 -2.03 20.23
C ALA A 10 -13.90 -3.14 19.77
N GLU A 11 -13.59 -4.10 20.65
CA GLU A 11 -12.75 -5.25 20.33
C GLU A 11 -13.39 -6.16 19.27
N VAL A 12 -14.67 -6.48 19.41
CA VAL A 12 -15.41 -7.28 18.42
C VAL A 12 -15.53 -6.55 17.07
N ALA A 13 -15.67 -5.22 17.08
CA ALA A 13 -15.66 -4.42 15.85
C ALA A 13 -14.29 -4.41 15.15
N ALA A 14 -13.19 -4.39 15.94
CA ALA A 14 -11.82 -4.43 15.42
C ALA A 14 -11.46 -5.82 14.86
N GLU A 15 -11.83 -6.90 15.55
CA GLU A 15 -11.62 -8.28 15.07
C GLU A 15 -12.35 -8.55 13.75
N ASN A 16 -13.61 -8.11 13.65
CA ASN A 16 -14.40 -8.24 12.41
C ASN A 16 -13.75 -7.49 11.24
N GLN A 17 -13.10 -6.35 11.51
CA GLN A 17 -12.41 -5.59 10.50
C GLN A 17 -11.08 -6.23 10.09
N GLU A 18 -10.29 -6.74 11.03
CA GLU A 18 -9.04 -7.42 10.71
C GLU A 18 -9.30 -8.65 9.83
N GLN A 19 -10.31 -9.45 10.17
CA GLN A 19 -10.72 -10.59 9.34
C GLN A 19 -11.18 -10.15 7.95
N TYR A 20 -11.95 -9.07 7.85
CA TYR A 20 -12.37 -8.49 6.58
C TYR A 20 -11.17 -8.04 5.73
N LEU A 21 -10.22 -7.31 6.32
CA LEU A 21 -9.00 -6.85 5.66
C LEU A 21 -8.13 -8.05 5.21
N ARG A 22 -7.92 -9.05 6.07
CA ARG A 22 -7.21 -10.28 5.71
C ARG A 22 -7.88 -11.00 4.53
N GLY A 23 -9.20 -11.05 4.50
CA GLY A 23 -9.96 -11.61 3.37
C GLY A 23 -9.69 -10.87 2.05
N LEU A 24 -9.63 -9.54 2.12
CA LEU A 24 -9.37 -8.67 0.97
C LEU A 24 -7.95 -8.80 0.41
N THR A 25 -6.96 -9.25 1.19
CA THR A 25 -5.60 -9.49 0.67
C THR A 25 -5.58 -10.51 -0.48
N LYS A 26 -6.59 -11.37 -0.55
CA LYS A 26 -6.72 -12.44 -1.57
C LYS A 26 -7.56 -12.03 -2.79
N THR A 27 -8.42 -11.03 -2.65
CA THR A 27 -9.46 -10.70 -3.64
C THR A 27 -9.34 -9.30 -4.20
N PHE A 28 -8.73 -8.36 -3.48
CA PHE A 28 -8.59 -6.99 -3.95
C PHE A 28 -7.55 -6.88 -5.05
N THR A 29 -7.94 -6.31 -6.19
CA THR A 29 -7.06 -6.20 -7.37
C THR A 29 -6.65 -4.76 -7.70
N GLY A 30 -7.02 -3.79 -6.87
CA GLY A 30 -6.88 -2.36 -7.17
C GLY A 30 -8.07 -1.78 -7.94
N ILE A 31 -8.18 -0.45 -7.93
CA ILE A 31 -9.12 0.32 -8.74
C ILE A 31 -8.46 0.69 -10.07
N GLU A 32 -9.24 0.76 -11.16
CA GLU A 32 -8.69 1.10 -12.48
C GLU A 32 -8.37 2.58 -12.64
N LYS A 33 -9.09 3.44 -11.91
CA LYS A 33 -8.97 4.90 -11.99
C LYS A 33 -9.11 5.50 -10.59
N PRO A 34 -8.46 6.65 -10.32
CA PRO A 34 -8.69 7.36 -9.06
C PRO A 34 -10.18 7.64 -8.84
N LEU A 35 -10.65 7.41 -7.61
CA LEU A 35 -11.98 7.82 -7.15
C LEU A 35 -12.32 9.26 -7.56
N LYS A 36 -13.53 9.46 -8.06
CA LYS A 36 -14.05 10.76 -8.47
C LYS A 36 -14.27 11.64 -7.23
N ASP A 37 -13.92 12.92 -7.33
CA ASP A 37 -14.11 13.95 -6.30
C ASP A 37 -13.34 13.71 -4.98
N ALA A 38 -12.43 12.73 -4.94
CA ALA A 38 -11.55 12.49 -3.80
C ALA A 38 -10.28 13.37 -3.86
N PRO A 39 -9.70 13.74 -2.69
CA PRO A 39 -8.48 14.55 -2.63
C PRO A 39 -7.29 13.89 -3.33
N GLN A 40 -6.56 14.64 -4.16
CA GLN A 40 -5.36 14.16 -4.83
C GLN A 40 -4.10 14.56 -4.07
N CYS A 41 -3.10 13.68 -4.09
CA CYS A 41 -1.75 14.01 -3.60
C CYS A 41 -0.92 14.60 -4.74
N GLY A 42 -0.55 15.88 -4.65
CA GLY A 42 0.31 16.54 -5.62
C GLY A 42 1.80 16.22 -5.44
N THR A 43 2.22 15.87 -4.22
CA THR A 43 3.63 15.59 -3.87
C THR A 43 3.78 14.29 -3.06
N LEU A 44 4.99 13.76 -3.00
CA LEU A 44 5.33 12.60 -2.16
C LEU A 44 5.12 12.89 -0.66
N THR A 45 5.39 14.13 -0.23
CA THR A 45 5.17 14.55 1.16
C THR A 45 3.69 14.53 1.52
N GLU A 46 2.82 15.03 0.64
CA GLU A 46 1.37 14.97 0.82
C GLU A 46 0.86 13.53 0.84
N LEU A 47 1.38 12.67 -0.05
CA LEU A 47 1.05 11.25 -0.04
C LEU A 47 1.41 10.59 1.31
N ILE A 48 2.62 10.82 1.80
CA ILE A 48 3.06 10.27 3.09
C ILE A 48 2.16 10.77 4.22
N ALA A 49 1.87 12.07 4.26
CA ALA A 49 1.01 12.66 5.28
C ALA A 49 -0.41 12.07 5.27
N GLU A 50 -1.03 11.92 4.10
CA GLU A 50 -2.35 11.29 3.99
C GLU A 50 -2.35 9.81 4.35
N LEU A 51 -1.29 9.06 3.99
CA LEU A 51 -1.15 7.67 4.43
C LEU A 51 -1.05 7.58 5.96
N HIS A 52 -0.25 8.43 6.60
CA HIS A 52 -0.20 8.50 8.07
C HIS A 52 -1.58 8.79 8.67
N ARG A 53 -2.36 9.70 8.08
CA ARG A 53 -3.72 10.02 8.54
C ARG A 53 -4.66 8.83 8.40
N VAL A 54 -4.72 8.21 7.22
CA VAL A 54 -5.61 7.06 6.95
C VAL A 54 -5.27 5.86 7.84
N PHE A 55 -3.98 5.57 8.01
CA PHE A 55 -3.54 4.47 8.86
C PHE A 55 -3.57 4.83 10.35
N ALA A 56 -3.75 6.09 10.76
CA ALA A 56 -3.94 6.43 12.18
C ALA A 56 -5.29 5.90 12.70
N GLU A 57 -6.31 5.85 11.84
CA GLU A 57 -7.63 5.34 12.15
C GLU A 57 -7.61 3.81 12.37
N ASP A 58 -8.61 3.30 13.11
CA ASP A 58 -8.79 1.86 13.27
C ASP A 58 -9.35 1.24 12.00
N ARG A 59 -10.21 1.98 11.28
CA ARG A 59 -10.85 1.59 10.01
C ARG A 59 -10.05 2.07 8.81
N VAL A 60 -9.51 1.13 8.03
CA VAL A 60 -8.77 1.45 6.80
C VAL A 60 -9.63 1.14 5.58
N ASN A 61 -9.90 2.17 4.77
CA ASN A 61 -10.52 2.00 3.46
C ASN A 61 -9.43 1.73 2.40
N ILE A 62 -9.31 0.47 1.96
CA ILE A 62 -8.29 0.04 1.01
C ILE A 62 -8.46 0.64 -0.39
N GLU A 63 -9.68 0.95 -0.83
CA GLU A 63 -9.93 1.63 -2.11
C GLU A 63 -9.42 3.07 -2.06
N TYR A 64 -9.60 3.74 -0.92
CA TYR A 64 -9.08 5.09 -0.70
C TYR A 64 -7.54 5.10 -0.62
N VAL A 65 -6.93 4.12 0.06
CA VAL A 65 -5.46 3.97 0.03
C VAL A 65 -4.95 3.76 -1.40
N ASN A 66 -5.62 2.91 -2.19
CA ASN A 66 -5.25 2.71 -3.59
C ASN A 66 -5.44 3.99 -4.43
N HIS A 67 -6.51 4.76 -4.17
CA HIS A 67 -6.71 6.08 -4.76
C HIS A 67 -5.57 7.04 -4.44
N LEU A 68 -5.16 7.17 -3.16
CA LEU A 68 -4.06 8.06 -2.76
C LEU A 68 -2.78 7.70 -3.52
N MET A 69 -2.43 6.41 -3.54
CA MET A 69 -1.28 5.90 -4.30
C MET A 69 -1.41 6.25 -5.79
N MET A 70 -2.57 6.06 -6.42
CA MET A 70 -2.76 6.38 -7.84
C MET A 70 -2.72 7.88 -8.12
N SER A 71 -3.32 8.70 -7.26
CA SER A 71 -3.46 10.15 -7.43
C SER A 71 -2.12 10.88 -7.40
N TYR A 72 -1.13 10.32 -6.69
CA TYR A 72 0.21 10.88 -6.64
C TYR A 72 0.81 11.04 -8.05
N LYS A 73 1.12 12.27 -8.44
CA LYS A 73 1.82 12.56 -9.70
C LYS A 73 3.32 12.40 -9.50
N SER A 74 3.88 11.31 -10.04
CA SER A 74 5.31 10.98 -9.87
C SER A 74 6.21 12.15 -10.28
N ASN A 75 7.07 12.57 -9.36
CA ASN A 75 8.09 13.59 -9.59
C ASN A 75 9.45 13.05 -9.15
N ALA A 76 10.35 12.82 -10.12
CA ALA A 76 11.67 12.25 -9.85
C ALA A 76 12.49 13.06 -8.82
N ALA A 77 12.31 14.38 -8.75
CA ALA A 77 13.03 15.19 -7.78
C ALA A 77 12.70 14.81 -6.32
N GLU A 78 11.51 14.29 -6.04
CA GLU A 78 11.03 13.96 -4.70
C GLU A 78 11.55 12.60 -4.22
N TRP A 79 11.60 11.61 -5.12
CA TRP A 79 11.93 10.23 -4.76
C TRP A 79 13.35 9.78 -5.13
N ARG A 80 14.08 10.53 -5.98
CA ARG A 80 15.43 10.12 -6.46
C ARG A 80 16.43 9.85 -5.34
N LYS A 81 16.34 10.54 -4.20
CA LYS A 81 17.21 10.30 -3.04
C LYS A 81 17.07 8.88 -2.44
N PHE A 82 15.94 8.21 -2.68
CA PHE A 82 15.69 6.84 -2.27
C PHE A 82 15.99 5.81 -3.37
N ALA A 83 16.18 6.24 -4.62
CA ALA A 83 16.37 5.37 -5.77
C ALA A 83 17.81 4.83 -5.83
N LYS A 84 18.14 3.88 -4.95
CA LYS A 84 19.46 3.25 -4.89
C LYS A 84 19.42 1.94 -5.66
N PHE A 85 20.17 1.85 -6.75
CA PHE A 85 20.22 0.66 -7.58
C PHE A 85 21.35 -0.27 -7.16
N ASP A 86 21.15 -1.57 -7.38
CA ASP A 86 22.18 -2.60 -7.28
C ASP A 86 22.33 -3.29 -8.65
N ARG A 87 23.55 -3.73 -8.97
CA ARG A 87 23.86 -4.31 -10.28
C ARG A 87 23.18 -5.67 -10.50
N TYR A 88 23.06 -6.48 -9.45
CA TYR A 88 22.74 -7.91 -9.56
C TYR A 88 21.32 -8.26 -9.12
N ARG A 89 20.67 -7.38 -8.36
CA ARG A 89 19.31 -7.59 -7.85
C ARG A 89 18.53 -6.29 -7.77
N TYR A 90 17.20 -6.41 -7.77
CA TYR A 90 16.36 -5.27 -7.44
C TYR A 90 16.58 -4.88 -5.98
N THR A 91 16.39 -3.61 -5.67
CA THR A 91 16.56 -3.10 -4.30
C THR A 91 15.23 -2.69 -3.71
N ARG A 92 15.20 -2.66 -2.38
CA ARG A 92 14.06 -2.30 -1.55
C ARG A 92 14.48 -1.16 -0.63
N ASN A 93 14.10 0.06 -0.97
CA ASN A 93 14.56 1.27 -0.27
C ASN A 93 13.42 1.83 0.59
N LEU A 94 13.59 1.82 1.91
CA LEU A 94 12.60 2.40 2.82
C LEU A 94 12.48 3.91 2.57
N VAL A 95 11.26 4.39 2.36
CA VAL A 95 10.92 5.81 2.22
C VAL A 95 10.37 6.33 3.53
N ASP A 96 9.42 5.61 4.13
CA ASP A 96 8.77 5.95 5.38
C ASP A 96 8.38 4.67 6.14
N ALA A 97 8.65 4.61 7.44
CA ALA A 97 8.34 3.46 8.30
C ALA A 97 6.90 3.48 8.85
N GLY A 98 6.11 4.48 8.43
CA GLY A 98 4.76 4.70 8.90
C GLY A 98 4.66 4.94 10.39
N ASN A 99 3.49 4.63 10.93
CA ASN A 99 3.15 4.70 12.34
C ASN A 99 3.07 3.29 12.97
N GLY A 100 3.85 2.35 12.45
CA GLY A 100 3.79 0.93 12.83
C GLY A 100 2.71 0.12 12.12
N LYS A 101 1.82 0.76 11.35
CA LYS A 101 0.73 0.09 10.61
C LYS A 101 0.98 -0.05 9.10
N PHE A 102 1.99 0.62 8.55
CA PHE A 102 2.39 0.48 7.14
C PHE A 102 3.88 0.75 6.94
N ASN A 103 4.43 0.28 5.82
CA ASN A 103 5.75 0.67 5.33
C ASN A 103 5.61 1.20 3.90
N LEU A 104 6.17 2.38 3.63
CA LEU A 104 6.28 2.90 2.27
C LEU A 104 7.71 2.69 1.76
N MET A 105 7.82 2.03 0.62
CA MET A 105 9.11 1.62 0.05
C MET A 105 9.18 1.95 -1.44
N LEU A 106 10.39 2.28 -1.90
CA LEU A 106 10.72 2.44 -3.31
C LEU A 106 11.57 1.26 -3.78
N LEU A 107 11.05 0.51 -4.75
CA LEU A 107 11.75 -0.61 -5.36
C LEU A 107 12.42 -0.15 -6.66
N CYS A 108 13.70 -0.48 -6.82
CA CYS A 108 14.45 -0.18 -8.03
C CYS A 108 14.80 -1.46 -8.77
N TRP A 109 14.40 -1.53 -10.04
CA TRP A 109 14.64 -2.66 -10.93
C TRP A 109 15.53 -2.19 -12.06
N ASN A 110 16.69 -2.83 -12.26
CA ASN A 110 17.41 -2.67 -13.52
C ASN A 110 16.82 -3.62 -14.57
N GLU A 111 17.21 -3.41 -15.82
CA GLU A 111 16.81 -4.27 -16.92
C GLU A 111 17.14 -5.75 -16.61
N GLY A 112 16.18 -6.63 -16.91
CA GLY A 112 16.30 -8.08 -16.66
C GLY A 112 16.12 -8.51 -15.20
N HIS A 113 15.91 -7.58 -14.26
CA HIS A 113 15.60 -7.95 -12.87
C HIS A 113 14.17 -8.47 -12.75
N ALA A 114 13.98 -9.49 -11.93
CA ALA A 114 12.68 -10.07 -11.61
C ALA A 114 12.62 -10.46 -10.14
N SER A 115 11.41 -10.62 -9.60
CA SER A 115 11.19 -11.25 -8.31
C SER A 115 10.90 -12.75 -8.50
N ALA A 116 11.15 -13.54 -7.46
CA ALA A 116 10.59 -14.87 -7.38
C ALA A 116 9.06 -14.78 -7.19
N ILE A 117 8.33 -15.87 -7.46
CA ILE A 117 6.92 -15.97 -7.07
C ILE A 117 6.86 -15.92 -5.53
N HIS A 118 6.05 -15.02 -4.98
CA HIS A 118 5.91 -14.82 -3.54
C HIS A 118 4.50 -14.34 -3.18
N ASP A 119 4.11 -14.54 -1.93
CA ASP A 119 2.94 -13.93 -1.31
C ASP A 119 3.35 -12.75 -0.41
N HIS A 120 2.39 -12.17 0.29
CA HIS A 120 2.60 -11.01 1.16
C HIS A 120 2.23 -11.27 2.63
N ALA A 121 2.17 -12.53 3.06
CA ALA A 121 1.96 -12.94 4.46
C ALA A 121 0.83 -12.15 5.17
N ASP A 122 -0.37 -12.20 4.60
CA ASP A 122 -1.58 -11.52 5.09
C ASP A 122 -1.48 -9.98 5.20
N SER A 123 -0.48 -9.36 4.60
CA SER A 123 -0.36 -7.90 4.51
C SER A 123 -0.90 -7.36 3.18
N HIS A 124 -1.61 -6.23 3.23
CA HIS A 124 -2.01 -5.52 2.02
C HIS A 124 -0.80 -4.90 1.32
N CYS A 125 -0.65 -5.20 0.02
CA CYS A 125 0.40 -4.63 -0.82
C CYS A 125 -0.22 -3.73 -1.89
N PHE A 126 0.23 -2.48 -1.96
CA PHE A 126 -0.16 -1.54 -3.00
C PHE A 126 1.08 -1.14 -3.80
N MET A 127 1.02 -1.31 -5.12
CA MET A 127 2.11 -0.95 -6.02
C MET A 127 1.71 0.22 -6.91
N LYS A 128 2.65 1.15 -7.11
CA LYS A 128 2.54 2.26 -8.06
C LYS A 128 3.81 2.35 -8.90
N MET A 129 3.67 2.34 -10.21
CA MET A 129 4.77 2.66 -11.12
C MET A 129 5.14 4.15 -11.03
N LEU A 130 6.41 4.43 -10.70
CA LEU A 130 6.94 5.80 -10.65
C LEU A 130 7.67 6.20 -11.94
N LYS A 131 8.33 5.24 -12.60
CA LYS A 131 9.05 5.39 -13.87
C LYS A 131 9.25 4.01 -14.51
N GLY A 132 9.16 3.94 -15.83
CA GLY A 132 9.33 2.69 -16.58
C GLY A 132 8.11 1.78 -16.47
N GLU A 133 8.32 0.49 -16.69
CA GLU A 133 7.26 -0.52 -16.78
C GLU A 133 7.66 -1.79 -16.01
N LEU A 134 6.66 -2.51 -15.50
CA LEU A 134 6.79 -3.83 -14.90
C LEU A 134 5.65 -4.71 -15.40
N THR A 135 5.91 -6.00 -15.55
CA THR A 135 4.89 -7.00 -15.82
C THR A 135 4.53 -7.74 -14.54
N GLU A 136 3.28 -7.67 -14.12
CA GLU A 136 2.73 -8.47 -13.03
C GLU A 136 2.16 -9.78 -13.61
N VAL A 137 2.54 -10.93 -13.05
CA VAL A 137 1.94 -12.23 -13.37
C VAL A 137 1.36 -12.81 -12.09
N ARG A 138 0.05 -13.07 -12.09
CA ARG A 138 -0.67 -13.62 -10.92
C ARG A 138 -0.81 -15.13 -11.05
N TYR A 139 -0.52 -15.81 -9.95
CA TYR A 139 -0.63 -17.26 -9.83
C TYR A 139 -1.74 -17.62 -8.83
N ALA A 140 -2.45 -18.72 -9.09
CA ALA A 140 -3.30 -19.31 -8.07
C ALA A 140 -2.44 -19.98 -6.99
N TRP A 141 -2.98 -20.11 -5.78
CA TRP A 141 -2.36 -20.93 -4.74
C TRP A 141 -2.16 -22.37 -5.24
N PRO A 142 -1.06 -23.03 -4.88
CA PRO A 142 -0.86 -24.45 -5.19
C PRO A 142 -2.06 -25.26 -4.69
N LYS A 143 -2.50 -26.21 -5.52
CA LYS A 143 -3.43 -27.25 -5.09
C LYS A 143 -2.59 -28.43 -4.61
N ASP A 144 -3.01 -29.07 -3.53
CA ASP A 144 -2.43 -30.33 -3.06
C ASP A 144 -2.59 -31.45 -4.11
#